data_AF-A0A432GB38-F1
#
_entry.id   AF-A0A432GB38-F1
#
_cell.length_a   1.000
_cell.length_b   1.000
_cell.length_c   1.000
_cell.angle_alpha   90.00
_cell.angle_beta   90.00
_cell.angle_gamma   90.00
#
_symmetry.space_group_name_H-M   'P 1'
#
loop_
_entity.id
_entity.type
_entity.pdbx_description
1 polymer ?
#
loop_
_entity_poly.entity_id
_entity_poly.type
_entity_poly.pdbx_seq_one_letter_code
_entity_poly.pdbx_strand_id
1 'polypeptide(L)' 'MSNLRVTIRDDSEKECPIEIIRTFRKHLQLFHKKGVSIHDENGHYFTVDDSFRQKIDAMVRKLSG' A
#
# COMPACT_ATOMS: atom_id res chain seq x y z
N MET A 1 12.33 17.53 0.41
CA MET A 1 10.99 17.01 0.04
C MET A 1 11.16 15.51 -0.14
N SER A 2 10.81 14.72 0.87
CA SER A 2 11.02 13.26 0.83
C SER A 2 10.13 12.67 -0.25
N ASN A 3 10.70 11.92 -1.19
CA ASN A 3 9.93 11.24 -2.23
C ASN A 3 9.05 10.16 -1.57
N LEU A 4 7.75 10.45 -1.42
CA LEU A 4 6.73 9.55 -0.86
C LEU A 4 6.05 8.66 -1.93
N ARG A 5 6.50 8.79 -3.19
CA ARG A 5 6.04 8.03 -4.34
C ARG A 5 6.73 6.67 -4.38
N VAL A 6 5.96 5.60 -4.48
CA VAL A 6 6.47 4.23 -4.66
C VAL A 6 5.68 3.52 -5.73
N THR A 7 6.34 2.60 -6.44
CA THR A 7 5.66 1.66 -7.32
C THR A 7 5.57 0.32 -6.61
N ILE A 8 4.37 -0.22 -6.50
CA ILE A 8 4.11 -1.58 -5.97
C ILE A 8 3.44 -2.43 -7.04
N ARG A 9 3.51 -3.75 -6.90
CA ARG A 9 2.79 -4.66 -7.81
C ARG A 9 1.47 -5.07 -7.19
N ASP A 10 0.44 -5.08 -8.02
CA ASP A 10 -0.90 -5.59 -7.70
C ASP A 10 -0.94 -7.13 -7.76
N ASP A 11 -2.11 -7.71 -7.49
CA ASP A 11 -2.32 -9.16 -7.49
C ASP A 11 -2.14 -9.80 -8.88
N SER A 12 -2.18 -9.00 -9.96
CA SER A 12 -1.91 -9.41 -11.34
C SER A 12 -0.47 -9.11 -11.77
N GLU A 13 0.43 -8.85 -10.81
CA GLU A 13 1.82 -8.45 -11.00
C GLU A 13 2.04 -7.16 -11.79
N LYS A 14 0.99 -6.35 -11.99
CA LYS A 14 1.09 -5.08 -12.70
C LYS A 14 1.57 -3.98 -11.77
N GLU A 15 2.40 -3.09 -12.32
CA GLU A 15 2.93 -1.95 -11.58
C GLU A 15 1.86 -0.90 -11.33
N CYS A 16 1.69 -0.54 -10.06
CA CYS A 16 0.77 0.46 -9.56
C CYS A 16 1.56 1.58 -8.87
N PRO A 17 1.56 2.80 -9.40
CA PRO A 17 2.20 3.94 -8.77
C PRO A 17 1.33 4.48 -7.62
N ILE A 18 1.88 4.47 -6.41
CA ILE A 18 1.28 5.08 -5.23
C ILE A 18 1.92 6.44 -5.00
N GLU A 19 1.14 7.50 -5.15
CA GLU A 19 1.68 8.87 -5.08
C GLU A 19 2.18 9.27 -3.69
N ILE A 20 1.44 8.87 -2.65
CA ILE A 20 1.74 9.21 -1.26
C ILE A 20 1.55 7.97 -0.39
N ILE A 21 2.63 7.23 -0.17
CA ILE A 21 2.59 5.96 0.57
C ILE A 21 2.05 6.10 2.00
N ARG A 22 2.23 7.26 2.64
CA ARG A 22 1.68 7.54 3.97
C ARG A 22 0.16 7.66 3.96
N THR A 23 -0.40 8.27 2.92
CA THR A 23 -1.85 8.37 2.72
C THR A 23 -2.42 6.99 2.43
N PHE A 24 -1.77 6.22 1.57
CA PHE A 24 -2.16 4.84 1.27
C PHE A 24 -2.15 3.94 2.53
N ARG A 25 -1.07 3.98 3.32
CA ARG A 25 -1.01 3.28 4.63
C ARG A 25 -2.17 3.66 5.54
N LYS A 26 -2.47 4.96 5.66
CA LYS A 26 -3.58 5.45 6.49
C LYS A 26 -4.92 4.94 5.99
N HIS A 27 -5.15 4.92 4.68
CA HIS A 27 -6.34 4.32 4.05
C HIS A 27 -6.50 2.85 4.44
N LEU A 28 -5.43 2.04 4.29
CA LEU A 28 -5.46 0.63 4.69
C LEU A 28 -5.79 0.46 6.18
N GLN A 29 -5.28 1.32 7.05
CA GLN A 29 -5.58 1.24 8.49
C GLN A 29 -7.02 1.63 8.85
N LEU A 30 -7.66 2.48 8.05
CA LEU A 30 -9.04 2.93 8.28
C LEU A 30 -10.06 1.93 7.71
N PHE A 31 -9.82 1.43 6.50
CA PHE A 31 -10.79 0.62 5.76
C PHE A 31 -10.45 -0.87 5.70
N HIS A 32 -9.16 -1.23 5.83
CA HIS A 32 -8.65 -2.60 5.68
C HIS A 32 -7.80 -3.03 6.88
N LYS A 33 -8.19 -2.60 8.08
CA LYS A 33 -7.38 -2.71 9.31
C LYS A 33 -6.99 -4.13 9.69
N LYS A 34 -7.88 -5.09 9.46
CA LYS A 34 -7.75 -6.50 9.89
C LYS A 34 -8.44 -7.43 8.90
N GLY A 35 -8.08 -8.72 8.96
CA GLY A 35 -8.64 -9.73 8.07
C GLY A 35 -8.13 -9.60 6.63
N VAL A 36 -8.72 -10.34 5.71
CA VAL A 36 -8.38 -10.27 4.29
C VAL A 36 -9.48 -9.50 3.56
N SER A 37 -9.08 -8.59 2.68
CA SER A 37 -10.01 -7.77 1.90
C SER A 37 -9.37 -7.38 0.57
N ILE A 38 -10.19 -7.12 -0.44
CA ILE A 38 -9.74 -6.61 -1.73
C ILE A 38 -9.80 -5.08 -1.70
N HIS A 39 -8.71 -4.43 -2.10
CA HIS A 39 -8.62 -2.99 -2.32
C HIS A 39 -8.41 -2.71 -3.80
N ASP A 40 -9.16 -1.76 -4.35
CA ASP A 40 -8.98 -1.24 -5.71
C ASP A 40 -8.28 0.12 -5.64
N GLU A 41 -7.16 0.24 -6.36
CA GLU A 41 -6.42 1.48 -6.54
C GLU A 41 -6.24 1.75 -8.03
N ASN A 42 -7.07 2.63 -8.61
CA ASN A 42 -6.99 3.01 -10.03
C ASN A 42 -7.05 1.81 -11.00
N GLY A 43 -7.84 0.78 -10.69
CA GLY A 43 -7.96 -0.43 -11.50
C GLY A 43 -6.92 -1.50 -11.19
N HIS A 44 -6.09 -1.30 -10.16
CA HIS A 44 -5.18 -2.29 -9.60
C HIS A 44 -5.77 -2.90 -8.33
N TYR A 45 -5.88 -4.22 -8.31
CA TYR A 45 -6.47 -4.96 -7.19
C TYR A 45 -5.39 -5.50 -6.26
N PHE A 46 -5.57 -5.28 -4.97
CA PHE A 46 -4.68 -5.77 -3.93
C PHE A 46 -5.43 -6.62 -2.93
N THR A 47 -4.88 -7.81 -2.67
CA THR A 47 -5.28 -8.63 -1.53
C THR A 47 -4.59 -8.08 -0.28
N VAL A 48 -5.33 -7.33 0.52
CA VAL A 48 -4.83 -6.70 1.74
C VAL A 48 -4.95 -7.68 2.90
N ASP A 49 -3.88 -8.45 3.11
CA ASP A 49 -3.66 -9.32 4.26
C ASP A 49 -2.64 -8.71 5.25
N ASP A 50 -2.29 -9.46 6.31
CA ASP A 50 -1.34 -8.97 7.32
C ASP A 50 0.06 -8.78 6.74
N SER A 51 0.46 -9.64 5.81
CA SER A 51 1.74 -9.58 5.11
C SER A 51 1.86 -8.29 4.28
N PHE A 52 0.80 -7.97 3.53
CA PHE A 52 0.72 -6.75 2.73
C PHE A 52 0.77 -5.51 3.63
N ARG A 53 -0.02 -5.47 4.70
CA ARG A 53 0.02 -4.37 5.69
C ARG A 53 1.43 -4.17 6.26
N GLN A 54 2.11 -5.24 6.64
CA GLN A 54 3.49 -5.18 7.14
C GLN A 54 4.48 -4.65 6.09
N LYS A 55 4.31 -5.06 4.83
CA LYS A 55 5.13 -4.55 3.70
C LYS A 55 4.97 -3.04 3.52
N ILE A 56 3.73 -2.53 3.54
CA ILE A 56 3.46 -1.08 3.45
C ILE A 56 4.10 -0.34 4.65
N ASP A 57 3.94 -0.85 5.87
CA ASP A 57 4.53 -0.27 7.07
C ASP A 57 6.06 -0.19 7.00
N ALA A 58 6.71 -1.24 6.50
CA ALA A 58 8.16 -1.27 6.30
C ALA A 58 8.62 -0.23 5.26
N MET A 59 7.88 -0.07 4.15
CA MET A 59 8.18 0.95 3.14
C MET A 59 8.03 2.36 3.71
N VAL A 60 6.97 2.64 4.48
CA VAL A 60 6.79 3.94 5.13
C VAL A 60 7.93 4.25 6.10
N ARG A 61 8.35 3.27 6.91
CA ARG A 61 9.49 3.44 7.83
C ARG A 61 10.78 3.75 7.07
N LYS A 62 11.09 3.01 6.01
CA LYS A 62 12.30 3.19 5.19
C LYS A 62 12.38 4.57 4.52
N LEU A 63 11.23 5.15 4.14
CA LEU A 63 11.17 6.46 3.48
C LEU A 63 11.08 7.65 4.44
N SER A 64 10.90 7.38 5.74
CA SER A 64 10.78 8.42 6.78
C SER A 64 12.06 8.58 7.62
N GLY A 65 13.04 7.69 7.45
CA GLY A 65 14.39 7.81 8.02
C GLY A 65 15.34 8.44 7.01
#